data_AF-A0AAD4MUJ4-F1
#
_entry.id   AF-A0AAD4MUJ4-F1
#
_cell.length_a   1.000
_cell.length_b   1.000
_cell.length_c   1.000
_cell.angle_alpha   90.00
_cell.angle_beta   90.00
_cell.angle_gamma   90.00
#
_symmetry.space_group_name_H-M   'P 1'
#
loop_
_entity.id
_entity.type
_entity.pdbx_description
1 polymer ?
#
loop_
_entity_poly.entity_id
_entity_poly.type
_entity_poly.pdbx_seq_one_letter_code
_entity_poly.pdbx_strand_id
1 'polypeptide(L)'
;MAMVVMAHRYKNGYGGNGPSGPYGGGPYDVGPNGEPYPPPLYNGYAPPPSGYSGPNGPYSPGGPYGPPPPYVPGPYAPLPYSSYEDPDSRRLRDLDYQKADAKRRLDLINSEQSDILDRQKRLDQERIDRINRQLKSRSSSESNEISGLEKRLADLDKDKKDTLDKLDKIESERQIILQKLREKKQDEIDRLNRELAINSTNPDIFTV
;
A
#
# COMPACT_ATOMS: atom_id res chain seq x y z
N MET A 1 -8.75 27.65 44.78
CA MET A 1 -9.16 26.77 43.65
C MET A 1 -8.30 27.18 42.46
N ALA A 2 -7.17 26.50 42.27
CA ALA A 2 -6.14 26.89 41.31
C ALA A 2 -6.42 26.23 39.95
N MET A 3 -6.64 27.03 38.91
CA MET A 3 -6.68 26.55 37.53
C MET A 3 -5.25 26.56 36.96
N VAL A 4 -4.72 25.37 36.68
CA VAL A 4 -3.47 25.20 35.94
C VAL A 4 -3.80 25.19 34.46
N VAL A 5 -3.41 26.26 33.75
CA VAL A 5 -3.50 26.34 32.28
C VAL A 5 -2.18 25.81 31.71
N MET A 6 -2.20 24.62 31.11
CA MET A 6 -1.05 24.09 30.35
C MET A 6 -1.03 24.67 28.94
N ALA A 7 -0.16 25.64 28.72
CA ALA A 7 0.22 26.14 27.39
C ALA A 7 1.06 25.08 26.65
N HIS A 8 0.59 24.59 25.51
CA HIS A 8 1.38 23.78 24.59
C HIS A 8 2.23 24.70 23.70
N ARG A 9 3.55 24.69 23.91
CA ARG A 9 4.53 25.26 22.99
C ARG A 9 4.67 24.34 21.77
N TYR A 10 4.20 24.78 20.61
CA TYR A 10 4.65 24.22 19.33
C TYR A 10 6.05 24.75 19.04
N LYS A 11 7.03 23.85 18.98
CA LYS A 11 8.40 24.17 18.59
C LYS A 11 8.58 23.79 17.12
N ASN A 12 8.63 24.81 16.28
CA ASN A 12 9.06 24.72 14.89
C ASN A 12 10.48 24.15 14.81
N GLY A 13 10.67 23.17 13.93
CA GLY A 13 11.98 22.63 13.56
C GLY A 13 12.07 22.50 12.04
N TYR A 14 12.56 23.55 11.39
CA TYR A 14 13.11 23.51 10.04
C TYR A 14 14.48 22.80 10.06
N GLY A 15 14.82 22.12 8.97
CA GLY A 15 16.23 21.97 8.55
C GLY A 15 16.68 20.55 8.24
N GLY A 16 16.58 20.16 6.97
CA GLY A 16 17.23 18.97 6.43
C GLY A 16 17.51 19.16 4.94
N ASN A 17 18.62 19.83 4.63
CA ASN A 17 19.19 19.97 3.29
C ASN A 17 19.72 18.62 2.78
N GLY A 18 19.40 18.29 1.53
CA GLY A 18 20.03 17.24 0.73
C GLY A 18 19.88 17.57 -0.77
N PRO A 19 20.87 17.22 -1.62
CA PRO A 19 21.22 18.02 -2.78
C PRO A 19 20.37 17.76 -4.04
N SER A 20 20.35 18.81 -4.86
CA SER A 20 19.86 18.91 -6.23
C SER A 20 20.28 17.79 -7.19
N GLY A 21 19.33 17.30 -7.98
CA GLY A 21 19.54 16.64 -9.27
C GLY A 21 18.33 16.90 -10.19
N PRO A 22 18.53 17.34 -11.45
CA PRO A 22 17.46 17.54 -12.42
C PRO A 22 17.12 16.20 -13.10
N TYR A 23 16.06 16.17 -13.90
CA TYR A 23 15.50 15.03 -14.65
C TYR A 23 14.45 14.21 -13.88
N GLY A 24 13.22 14.73 -13.92
CA GLY A 24 12.03 13.91 -13.79
C GLY A 24 11.89 13.00 -15.00
N GLY A 25 11.95 11.69 -14.77
CA GLY A 25 11.51 10.65 -15.69
C GLY A 25 10.43 9.83 -15.00
N GLY A 26 9.29 9.64 -15.67
CA GLY A 26 8.12 8.93 -15.15
C GLY A 26 8.38 7.45 -14.83
N PRO A 27 7.39 6.76 -14.23
CA PRO A 27 7.58 5.42 -13.68
C PRO A 27 7.74 4.39 -14.80
N TYR A 28 8.93 3.82 -14.93
CA TYR A 28 9.15 2.59 -15.70
C TYR A 28 8.79 1.42 -14.79
N ASP A 29 7.86 0.58 -15.22
CA ASP A 29 7.51 -0.68 -14.55
C ASP A 29 8.75 -1.59 -14.49
N VAL A 30 9.23 -1.82 -13.27
CA VAL A 30 10.36 -2.70 -12.97
C VAL A 30 9.81 -4.11 -12.80
N GLY A 31 10.27 -5.06 -13.62
CA GLY A 31 9.95 -6.48 -13.46
C GLY A 31 10.54 -7.05 -12.15
N PRO A 32 10.09 -8.22 -11.68
CA PRO A 32 10.44 -8.79 -10.37
C PRO A 32 11.95 -9.04 -10.12
N ASN A 33 12.80 -8.86 -11.13
CA ASN A 33 14.25 -9.06 -11.05
C ASN A 33 15.09 -7.78 -11.30
N GLY A 34 14.48 -6.59 -11.38
CA GLY A 34 15.23 -5.32 -11.48
C GLY A 34 15.88 -5.01 -12.84
N GLU A 35 15.69 -5.85 -13.86
CA GLU A 35 16.17 -5.59 -15.22
C GLU A 35 15.12 -4.83 -16.04
N PRO A 36 15.53 -3.80 -16.82
CA PRO A 36 14.62 -3.11 -17.73
C PRO A 36 14.14 -4.06 -18.82
N TYR A 37 12.83 -4.10 -19.07
CA TYR A 37 12.25 -4.86 -20.18
C TYR A 37 12.90 -4.41 -21.50
N PRO A 38 13.37 -5.34 -22.35
CA PRO A 38 13.82 -4.98 -23.68
C PRO A 38 12.64 -4.34 -24.45
N PRO A 39 12.90 -3.28 -25.25
CA PRO A 39 11.85 -2.68 -26.06
C PRO A 39 11.26 -3.72 -27.01
N PRO A 40 9.94 -3.66 -27.29
CA PRO A 40 9.32 -4.58 -28.23
C PRO A 40 9.97 -4.44 -29.60
N LEU A 41 10.50 -5.54 -30.14
CA LEU A 41 10.96 -5.62 -31.51
C LEU A 41 9.76 -5.43 -32.43
N TYR A 42 9.66 -4.23 -33.01
CA TYR A 42 8.66 -3.87 -34.01
C TYR A 42 8.99 -4.61 -35.31
N ASN A 43 8.48 -5.83 -35.48
CA ASN A 43 8.61 -6.59 -36.72
C ASN A 43 7.25 -6.63 -37.42
N GLY A 44 7.00 -5.64 -38.28
CA GLY A 44 5.72 -5.42 -38.93
C GLY A 44 5.88 -5.01 -40.40
N TYR A 45 6.63 -5.78 -41.19
CA TYR A 45 6.48 -5.76 -42.65
C TYR A 45 5.52 -6.88 -43.05
N ALA A 46 4.24 -6.55 -43.18
CA ALA A 46 3.31 -7.35 -43.97
C ALA A 46 3.35 -6.83 -45.42
N PRO A 47 3.73 -7.65 -46.42
CA PRO A 47 3.62 -7.24 -47.81
C PRO A 47 2.13 -7.16 -48.22
N PRO A 48 1.76 -6.26 -49.15
CA PRO A 48 0.40 -6.21 -49.66
C PRO A 48 0.05 -7.51 -50.41
N PRO A 49 -1.21 -7.97 -50.36
CA PRO A 49 -1.64 -9.15 -51.11
C PRO A 49 -1.48 -8.91 -52.60
N SER A 50 -0.59 -9.69 -53.22
CA SER A 50 -0.51 -9.82 -54.67
C SER A 50 -1.61 -10.77 -55.13
N GLY A 51 -2.58 -10.27 -55.89
CA GLY A 51 -3.57 -11.16 -56.49
C GLY A 51 -4.82 -10.45 -56.97
N TYR A 52 -4.74 -9.81 -58.13
CA TYR A 52 -5.85 -9.75 -59.09
C TYR A 52 -5.27 -9.57 -60.50
N SER A 53 -4.64 -10.64 -60.99
CA SER A 53 -4.43 -10.87 -62.41
C SER A 53 -5.74 -11.40 -62.99
N GLY A 54 -6.55 -10.50 -63.54
CA GLY A 54 -7.72 -10.85 -64.34
C GLY A 54 -7.28 -11.50 -65.67
N PRO A 55 -8.10 -12.40 -66.25
CA PRO A 55 -7.65 -13.37 -67.23
C PRO A 55 -7.45 -12.76 -68.62
N ASN A 56 -6.21 -12.86 -69.12
CA ASN A 56 -5.91 -12.84 -70.55
C ASN A 56 -6.66 -14.01 -71.20
N GLY A 57 -7.69 -13.69 -71.99
CA GLY A 57 -8.26 -14.61 -72.97
C GLY A 57 -7.27 -14.85 -74.12
N PRO A 58 -7.31 -16.04 -74.75
CA PRO A 58 -6.29 -16.48 -75.68
C PRO A 58 -6.28 -15.67 -76.99
N TYR A 59 -5.08 -15.22 -77.37
CA TYR A 59 -4.72 -14.87 -78.74
C TYR A 59 -5.11 -16.02 -79.68
N SER A 60 -6.05 -15.77 -80.61
CA SER A 60 -6.20 -16.57 -81.82
C SER A 60 -5.53 -15.84 -82.98
N PRO A 61 -4.48 -16.40 -83.58
CA PRO A 61 -3.83 -15.86 -84.76
C PRO A 61 -4.46 -16.41 -86.05
N GLY A 62 -4.77 -15.52 -86.99
CA GLY A 62 -4.84 -15.85 -88.42
C GLY A 62 -6.22 -16.11 -89.01
N GLY A 63 -6.69 -15.18 -89.84
CA GLY A 63 -7.79 -15.37 -90.78
C GLY A 63 -7.97 -14.14 -91.67
N PRO A 64 -8.11 -14.28 -93.00
CA PRO A 64 -7.54 -13.34 -93.97
C PRO A 64 -8.45 -12.15 -94.31
N TYR A 65 -7.78 -11.06 -94.67
CA TYR A 65 -8.25 -9.85 -95.35
C TYR A 65 -9.51 -10.05 -96.23
N GLY A 66 -10.66 -9.67 -95.70
CA GLY A 66 -11.81 -9.22 -96.50
C GLY A 66 -11.70 -7.71 -96.72
N PRO A 67 -12.17 -7.17 -97.86
CA PRO A 67 -12.16 -5.72 -98.08
C PRO A 67 -12.98 -5.01 -96.98
N PRO A 68 -12.56 -3.82 -96.52
CA PRO A 68 -13.35 -3.05 -95.58
C PRO A 68 -14.74 -2.77 -96.20
N PRO A 69 -15.84 -2.93 -95.45
CA PRO A 69 -17.15 -2.58 -95.95
C PRO A 69 -17.18 -1.09 -96.32
N PRO A 70 -17.95 -0.69 -97.34
CA PRO A 70 -18.10 0.71 -97.69
C PRO A 70 -18.61 1.49 -96.48
N TYR A 71 -17.98 2.62 -96.19
CA TYR A 71 -18.41 3.57 -95.16
C TYR A 71 -19.87 3.96 -95.42
N VAL A 72 -20.78 3.45 -94.60
CA VAL A 72 -22.15 3.93 -94.50
C VAL A 72 -22.16 4.90 -93.31
N PRO A 73 -22.34 6.22 -93.50
CA PRO A 73 -22.55 7.13 -92.39
C PRO A 73 -23.93 6.85 -91.81
N GLY A 74 -24.01 5.93 -90.85
CA GLY A 74 -25.20 5.69 -90.06
C GLY A 74 -25.42 6.81 -89.04
N PRO A 75 -26.68 7.16 -88.71
CA PRO A 75 -26.99 8.23 -87.77
C PRO A 75 -26.49 7.84 -86.37
N TYR A 76 -25.63 8.70 -85.80
CA TYR A 76 -25.26 8.79 -84.38
C TYR A 76 -25.40 7.51 -83.55
N ALA A 77 -24.33 6.73 -83.45
CA ALA A 77 -24.19 5.84 -82.30
C ALA A 77 -24.27 6.71 -81.02
N PRO A 78 -25.14 6.40 -80.04
CA PRO A 78 -25.12 7.10 -78.78
C PRO A 78 -23.73 6.90 -78.17
N LEU A 79 -23.08 8.02 -77.82
CA LEU A 79 -21.87 7.99 -77.00
C LEU A 79 -22.14 7.09 -75.79
N PRO A 80 -21.16 6.28 -75.33
CA PRO A 80 -21.32 5.58 -74.07
C PRO A 80 -21.66 6.63 -73.03
N TYR A 81 -22.82 6.51 -72.37
CA TYR A 81 -23.20 7.37 -71.26
C TYR A 81 -22.07 7.28 -70.24
N SER A 82 -21.18 8.27 -70.27
CA SER A 82 -20.27 8.55 -69.17
C SER A 82 -21.19 8.85 -68.01
N SER A 83 -21.27 7.94 -67.04
CA SER A 83 -21.93 8.17 -65.77
C SER A 83 -21.14 9.25 -65.03
N TYR A 84 -21.27 10.50 -65.47
CA TYR A 84 -20.87 11.67 -64.72
C TYR A 84 -21.76 11.69 -63.49
N GLU A 85 -21.30 11.01 -62.45
CA GLU A 85 -21.83 11.24 -61.12
C GLU A 85 -21.59 12.73 -60.82
N ASP A 86 -22.68 13.42 -60.54
CA ASP A 86 -22.65 14.82 -60.12
C ASP A 86 -21.64 14.96 -58.96
N PRO A 87 -20.63 15.85 -59.05
CA PRO A 87 -19.65 16.06 -57.99
C PRO A 87 -20.29 16.33 -56.62
N ASP A 88 -21.48 16.91 -56.56
CA ASP A 88 -22.19 17.11 -55.31
C ASP A 88 -22.74 15.79 -54.73
N SER A 89 -23.13 14.83 -55.59
CA SER A 89 -23.52 13.48 -55.17
C SER A 89 -22.34 12.64 -54.64
N ARG A 90 -21.11 12.92 -55.08
CA ARG A 90 -19.90 12.29 -54.51
C ARG A 90 -19.58 12.87 -53.14
N ARG A 91 -19.60 14.20 -53.01
CA ARG A 91 -19.40 14.89 -51.72
C ARG A 91 -20.40 14.46 -50.66
N LEU A 92 -21.68 14.30 -51.02
CA LEU A 92 -22.70 13.81 -50.10
C LEU A 92 -22.40 12.39 -49.60
N ARG A 93 -22.01 11.47 -50.50
CA ARG A 93 -21.63 10.11 -50.11
C ARG A 93 -20.39 10.11 -49.20
N ASP A 94 -19.38 10.92 -49.51
CA ASP A 94 -18.18 11.04 -48.67
C ASP A 94 -18.52 11.57 -47.27
N LEU A 95 -19.41 12.55 -47.18
CA LEU A 95 -19.92 13.07 -45.90
C LEU A 95 -20.71 12.02 -45.12
N ASP A 96 -21.54 11.22 -45.79
CA ASP A 96 -22.28 10.12 -45.17
C ASP A 96 -21.32 9.04 -44.63
N TYR A 97 -20.27 8.70 -45.39
CA TYR A 97 -19.21 7.79 -44.93
C TYR A 97 -18.47 8.35 -43.71
N GLN A 98 -18.08 9.63 -43.72
CA GLN A 98 -17.42 10.27 -42.59
C GLN A 98 -18.32 10.31 -41.35
N LYS A 99 -19.61 10.60 -41.52
CA LYS A 99 -20.59 10.59 -40.43
C LYS A 99 -20.76 9.18 -39.85
N ALA A 100 -20.82 8.17 -40.70
CA ALA A 100 -20.93 6.78 -40.28
C ALA A 100 -19.65 6.32 -39.53
N ASP A 101 -18.47 6.68 -40.01
CA ASP A 101 -17.20 6.39 -39.34
C ASP A 101 -17.09 7.10 -37.97
N ALA A 102 -17.40 8.40 -37.93
CA ALA A 102 -17.41 9.17 -36.69
C ALA A 102 -18.38 8.59 -35.66
N LYS A 103 -19.57 8.13 -36.08
CA LYS A 103 -20.52 7.47 -35.20
C LYS A 103 -19.96 6.16 -34.62
N ARG A 104 -19.35 5.31 -35.46
CA ARG A 104 -18.72 4.05 -34.98
C ARG A 104 -17.61 4.32 -33.97
N ARG A 105 -16.78 5.34 -34.20
CA ARG A 105 -15.74 5.75 -33.26
C ARG A 105 -16.33 6.24 -31.94
N LEU A 106 -17.39 7.03 -31.99
CA LEU A 106 -18.07 7.50 -30.79
C LEU A 106 -18.66 6.35 -29.99
N ASP A 107 -19.31 5.39 -30.65
CA ASP A 107 -19.87 4.20 -30.01
C ASP A 107 -18.77 3.36 -29.35
N LEU A 108 -17.62 3.19 -30.01
CA LEU A 108 -16.46 2.51 -29.44
C LEU A 108 -15.93 3.25 -28.20
N ILE A 109 -15.69 4.56 -28.30
CA ILE A 109 -15.21 5.37 -27.18
C ILE A 109 -16.17 5.28 -25.98
N ASN A 110 -17.48 5.34 -26.23
CA ASN A 110 -18.48 5.22 -25.16
C ASN A 110 -18.43 3.84 -24.49
N SER A 111 -18.24 2.77 -25.27
CA SER A 111 -18.08 1.42 -24.72
C SER A 111 -16.81 1.27 -23.88
N GLU A 112 -15.68 1.78 -24.37
CA GLU A 112 -14.40 1.76 -23.65
C GLU A 112 -14.46 2.60 -22.36
N GLN A 113 -15.13 3.75 -22.39
CA GLN A 113 -15.35 4.58 -21.21
C GLN A 113 -16.18 3.84 -20.15
N SER A 114 -17.24 3.13 -20.57
CA SER A 114 -18.04 2.31 -19.64
C SER A 114 -17.19 1.21 -18.99
N ASP A 115 -16.42 0.48 -19.78
CA ASP A 115 -15.56 -0.60 -19.30
C ASP A 115 -14.46 -0.11 -18.34
N ILE A 116 -13.88 1.06 -18.63
CA ILE A 116 -12.89 1.69 -17.76
C ILE A 116 -13.54 2.08 -16.42
N LEU A 117 -14.72 2.69 -16.45
CA LEU A 117 -15.42 3.10 -15.23
C LEU A 117 -15.79 1.89 -14.35
N ASP A 118 -16.26 0.81 -14.95
CA ASP A 118 -16.61 -0.40 -14.20
C ASP A 118 -15.38 -1.10 -13.64
N ARG A 119 -14.27 -1.13 -14.39
CA ARG A 119 -12.99 -1.64 -13.90
C ARG A 119 -12.48 -0.79 -12.73
N GLN A 120 -12.58 0.53 -12.83
CA GLN A 120 -12.15 1.45 -11.77
C GLN A 120 -12.94 1.22 -10.49
N LYS A 121 -14.29 1.14 -10.59
CA LYS A 121 -15.15 0.82 -9.44
C LYS A 121 -14.76 -0.49 -8.77
N ARG A 122 -14.49 -1.54 -9.54
CA ARG A 122 -14.07 -2.83 -9.00
C ARG A 122 -12.73 -2.75 -8.28
N LEU A 123 -11.74 -2.09 -8.87
CA LEU A 123 -10.42 -1.90 -8.25
C LEU A 123 -10.50 -1.09 -6.95
N ASP A 124 -11.32 -0.04 -6.93
CA ASP A 124 -11.54 0.77 -5.73
C ASP A 124 -12.20 -0.05 -4.63
N GLN A 125 -13.21 -0.86 -4.97
CA GLN A 125 -13.85 -1.76 -4.01
C GLN A 125 -12.89 -2.81 -3.46
N GLU A 126 -12.10 -3.46 -4.31
CA GLU A 126 -11.10 -4.44 -3.88
C GLU A 126 -10.04 -3.83 -2.97
N ARG A 127 -9.64 -2.59 -3.23
CA ARG A 127 -8.70 -1.84 -2.39
C ARG A 127 -9.31 -1.54 -1.02
N ILE A 128 -10.56 -1.07 -0.98
CA ILE A 128 -11.31 -0.84 0.25
C ILE A 128 -11.42 -2.13 1.07
N ASP A 129 -11.83 -3.24 0.45
CA ASP A 129 -12.00 -4.52 1.12
C ASP A 129 -10.68 -5.08 1.66
N ARG A 130 -9.58 -4.87 0.95
CA ARG A 130 -8.23 -5.23 1.41
C ARG A 130 -7.85 -4.41 2.64
N ILE A 131 -8.00 -3.08 2.58
CA ILE A 131 -7.68 -2.18 3.69
C ILE A 131 -8.53 -2.52 4.91
N ASN A 132 -9.84 -2.72 4.73
CA ASN A 132 -10.75 -3.09 5.82
C ASN A 132 -10.36 -4.40 6.50
N ARG A 133 -9.98 -5.42 5.73
CA ARG A 133 -9.47 -6.69 6.29
C ARG A 133 -8.18 -6.49 7.08
N GLN A 134 -7.25 -5.71 6.56
CA GLN A 134 -5.99 -5.41 7.25
C GLN A 134 -6.23 -4.63 8.56
N LEU A 135 -7.09 -3.62 8.53
CA LEU A 135 -7.45 -2.82 9.71
C LEU A 135 -8.12 -3.69 10.78
N LYS A 136 -9.09 -4.53 10.39
CA LYS A 136 -9.76 -5.44 11.31
C LYS A 136 -8.78 -6.41 11.96
N SER A 137 -7.88 -7.00 11.16
CA SER A 137 -6.86 -7.92 11.67
C SER A 137 -5.92 -7.22 12.65
N ARG A 138 -5.40 -6.04 12.30
CA ARG A 138 -4.49 -5.27 13.18
C ARG A 138 -5.18 -4.86 14.46
N SER A 139 -6.37 -4.29 14.38
CA SER A 139 -7.15 -3.88 15.56
C SER A 139 -7.43 -5.06 16.49
N SER A 140 -7.75 -6.23 15.95
CA SER A 140 -7.95 -7.44 16.79
C SER A 140 -6.65 -7.91 17.46
N SER A 141 -5.52 -7.84 16.76
CA SER A 141 -4.21 -8.20 17.32
C SER A 141 -3.80 -7.25 18.43
N GLU A 142 -3.91 -5.94 18.18
CA GLU A 142 -3.61 -4.90 19.15
C GLU A 142 -4.51 -5.00 20.39
N SER A 143 -5.81 -5.26 20.21
CA SER A 143 -6.73 -5.46 21.33
C SER A 143 -6.36 -6.68 22.18
N ASN A 144 -5.95 -7.78 21.56
CA ASN A 144 -5.49 -8.97 22.28
C ASN A 144 -4.18 -8.71 23.03
N GLU A 145 -3.25 -7.98 22.42
CA GLU A 145 -1.98 -7.60 23.04
C GLU A 145 -2.22 -6.70 24.26
N ILE A 146 -3.07 -5.68 24.14
CA ILE A 146 -3.47 -4.80 25.25
C ILE A 146 -4.06 -5.63 26.38
N SER A 147 -5.02 -6.52 26.10
CA SER A 147 -5.63 -7.36 27.13
C SER A 147 -4.61 -8.28 27.81
N GLY A 148 -3.63 -8.79 27.06
CA GLY A 148 -2.53 -9.58 27.60
C GLY A 148 -1.61 -8.77 28.52
N LEU A 149 -1.30 -7.52 28.15
CA LEU A 149 -0.50 -6.61 28.95
C LEU A 149 -1.23 -6.17 30.23
N GLU A 150 -2.53 -5.88 30.15
CA GLU A 150 -3.35 -5.53 31.30
C GLU A 150 -3.38 -6.66 32.34
N LYS A 151 -3.51 -7.92 31.90
CA LYS A 151 -3.43 -9.08 32.80
C LYS A 151 -2.06 -9.18 33.48
N ARG A 152 -0.97 -9.04 32.71
CA ARG A 152 0.39 -9.07 33.26
C ARG A 152 0.63 -7.95 34.26
N LEU A 153 0.08 -6.76 34.01
CA LEU A 153 0.20 -5.63 34.92
C LEU A 153 -0.54 -5.92 36.25
N ALA A 154 -1.75 -6.48 36.17
CA ALA A 154 -2.51 -6.88 37.36
C ALA A 154 -1.78 -7.97 38.19
N ASP A 155 -1.18 -8.96 37.52
CA ASP A 155 -0.38 -9.99 38.18
C ASP A 155 0.86 -9.39 38.85
N LEU A 156 1.56 -8.47 38.19
CA LEU A 156 2.71 -7.76 38.77
C LEU A 156 2.33 -6.88 39.96
N ASP A 157 1.18 -6.20 39.90
CA ASP A 157 0.69 -5.40 41.03
C ASP A 157 0.37 -6.28 42.25
N LYS A 158 -0.18 -7.48 42.01
CA LYS A 158 -0.40 -8.47 43.06
C LYS A 158 0.92 -8.97 43.65
N ASP A 159 1.87 -9.39 42.83
CA ASP A 159 3.17 -9.87 43.28
C ASP A 159 3.94 -8.79 44.05
N LYS A 160 3.85 -7.54 43.59
CA LYS A 160 4.40 -6.36 44.28
C LYS A 160 3.78 -6.20 45.66
N LYS A 161 2.45 -6.29 45.77
CA LYS A 161 1.76 -6.21 47.06
C LYS A 161 2.18 -7.33 48.00
N ASP A 162 2.18 -8.57 47.52
CA ASP A 162 2.59 -9.74 48.33
C ASP A 162 4.05 -9.62 48.80
N THR A 163 4.93 -9.01 47.98
CA THR A 163 6.32 -8.75 48.34
C THR A 163 6.44 -7.65 49.40
N LEU A 164 5.65 -6.58 49.29
CA LEU A 164 5.60 -5.52 50.29
C LEU A 164 5.07 -6.05 51.63
N ASP A 165 4.01 -6.85 51.62
CA ASP A 165 3.45 -7.45 52.84
C ASP A 165 4.49 -8.35 53.55
N LYS A 166 5.28 -9.11 52.78
CA LYS A 166 6.40 -9.91 53.33
C LYS A 166 7.50 -9.03 53.90
N LEU A 167 7.83 -7.93 53.24
CA LEU A 167 8.85 -6.99 53.69
C LEU A 167 8.43 -6.33 55.01
N ASP A 168 7.18 -5.88 55.13
CA ASP A 168 6.64 -5.28 56.35
C ASP A 168 6.64 -6.27 57.52
N LYS A 169 6.33 -7.55 57.24
CA LYS A 169 6.41 -8.61 58.25
C LYS A 169 7.86 -8.84 58.72
N ILE A 170 8.81 -8.93 57.79
CA ILE A 170 10.24 -9.09 58.11
C ILE A 170 10.75 -7.90 58.92
N GLU A 171 10.39 -6.67 58.56
CA GLU A 171 10.80 -5.48 59.30
C GLU A 171 10.20 -5.49 60.71
N SER A 172 8.94 -5.88 60.86
CA SER A 172 8.29 -6.03 62.17
C SER A 172 8.98 -7.09 63.05
N GLU A 173 9.28 -8.26 62.49
CA GLU A 173 10.03 -9.33 63.18
C GLU A 173 11.42 -8.85 63.60
N ARG A 174 12.12 -8.11 62.72
CA ARG A 174 13.41 -7.51 63.01
C ARG A 174 13.33 -6.54 64.19
N GLN A 175 12.32 -5.66 64.24
CA GLN A 175 12.13 -4.72 65.36
C GLN A 175 11.91 -5.47 66.68
N ILE A 176 11.09 -6.53 66.67
CA ILE A 176 10.84 -7.37 67.85
C ILE A 176 12.14 -8.04 68.33
N ILE A 177 12.94 -8.60 67.43
CA ILE A 177 14.22 -9.22 67.79
C ILE A 177 15.18 -8.19 68.39
N LEU A 178 15.27 -6.99 67.79
CA LEU A 178 16.11 -5.91 68.31
C LEU A 178 15.67 -5.46 69.69
N GLN A 179 14.36 -5.35 69.94
CA GLN A 179 13.82 -5.02 71.25
C GLN A 179 14.19 -6.08 72.29
N LYS A 180 13.94 -7.36 72.00
CA LYS A 180 14.30 -8.48 72.89
C LYS A 180 15.79 -8.52 73.19
N LEU A 181 16.64 -8.21 72.19
CA LEU A 181 18.08 -8.16 72.38
C LEU A 181 18.50 -7.00 73.30
N ARG A 182 17.83 -5.85 73.22
CA ARG A 182 18.06 -4.72 74.14
C ARG A 182 17.63 -5.07 75.56
N GLU A 183 16.45 -5.65 75.73
CA GLU A 183 15.92 -6.09 77.03
C GLU A 183 16.90 -7.08 77.68
N LYS A 184 17.31 -8.13 76.96
CA LYS A 184 18.27 -9.10 77.47
C LYS A 184 19.61 -8.49 77.86
N LYS A 185 20.11 -7.51 77.09
CA LYS A 185 21.35 -6.79 77.44
C LYS A 185 21.17 -5.94 78.70
N GLN A 186 20.01 -5.31 78.87
CA GLN A 186 19.71 -4.50 80.04
C GLN A 186 19.59 -5.40 81.30
N ASP A 187 18.88 -6.52 81.20
CA ASP A 187 18.75 -7.49 82.29
C ASP A 187 20.11 -8.00 82.78
N GLU A 188 21.02 -8.28 81.83
CA GLU A 188 22.39 -8.72 82.16
C GLU A 188 23.20 -7.62 82.84
N ILE A 189 23.09 -6.36 82.39
CA ILE A 189 23.71 -5.21 83.06
C ILE A 189 23.18 -5.08 84.49
N ASP A 190 21.86 -5.15 84.67
CA ASP A 190 21.22 -5.02 85.98
C ASP A 190 21.56 -6.17 86.92
N ARG A 191 21.80 -7.36 86.36
CA ARG A 191 22.32 -8.51 87.10
C ARG A 191 23.76 -8.27 87.55
N LEU A 192 24.66 -7.91 86.64
CA LEU A 192 26.07 -7.65 86.96
C LEU A 192 26.22 -6.51 87.98
N ASN A 193 25.42 -5.45 87.86
CA ASN A 193 25.40 -4.35 88.83
C ASN A 193 24.97 -4.81 90.23
N ARG A 194 23.99 -5.72 90.33
CA ARG A 194 23.58 -6.31 91.62
C ARG A 194 24.68 -7.19 92.21
N GLU A 195 25.33 -8.02 91.41
CA GLU A 195 26.45 -8.86 91.84
C GLU A 195 27.63 -8.00 92.34
N LEU A 196 27.96 -6.90 91.65
CA LEU A 196 28.98 -5.93 92.08
C LEU A 196 28.61 -5.25 93.41
N ALA A 197 27.35 -4.83 93.59
CA ALA A 197 26.91 -4.18 94.81
C ALA A 197 27.00 -5.10 96.04
N ILE A 198 26.68 -6.39 95.88
CA ILE A 198 26.80 -7.40 96.95
C ILE A 198 28.28 -7.61 97.32
N ASN A 199 29.16 -7.75 96.33
CA ASN A 199 30.59 -7.93 96.58
C ASN A 199 31.24 -6.68 97.20
N SER A 200 30.74 -5.48 96.89
CA SER A 200 31.18 -4.22 97.51
C SER A 200 30.71 -4.04 98.96
N THR A 201 29.66 -4.73 99.40
CA THR A 201 29.11 -4.60 100.76
C THR A 201 29.70 -5.62 101.74
N ASN A 202 30.48 -6.60 101.26
CA ASN A 202 31.31 -7.49 102.06
C ASN A 202 32.81 -7.29 101.74
N PRO A 203 33.46 -6.23 102.26
CA PRO A 203 34.90 -6.05 102.09
C PRO A 203 35.75 -7.05 102.91
N ASP A 204 35.17 -7.78 103.88
CA ASP A 204 35.92 -8.54 104.88
C ASP A 204 35.65 -10.05 104.87
N ILE A 205 36.24 -10.80 103.93
CA ILE A 205 36.64 -12.22 104.15
C ILE A 205 37.96 -12.55 103.43
N PHE A 206 38.91 -11.61 103.32
CA PHE A 206 40.29 -11.93 102.96
C PHE A 206 41.26 -11.06 103.79
N THR A 207 41.27 -11.31 105.09
CA THR A 207 42.40 -11.03 105.97
C THR A 207 42.76 -12.32 106.73
N VAL A 208 43.53 -13.19 106.08
CA VAL A 208 44.61 -14.01 106.69
C VAL A 208 45.66 -14.26 105.61
#